data_AF-A0A126QY47-F1
#
_entry.id   AF-A0A126QY47-F1
#
_cell.length_a   1.000
_cell.length_b   1.000
_cell.length_c   1.000
_cell.angle_alpha   90.00
_cell.angle_beta   90.00
_cell.angle_gamma   90.00
#
_symmetry.space_group_name_H-M   'P 1'
#
loop_
_entity.id
_entity.type
_entity.pdbx_description
1 polymer ?
#
loop_
_entity_poly.entity_id
_entity_poly.type
_entity_poly.pdbx_seq_one_letter_code
_entity_poly.pdbx_strand_id
1 'polypeptide(L)'
;MLSEEEIRRLFESLSIREIIEPALDNWIAYESTGKTIINLKTGKIQGIRLNNNELLDMSYDSEHIELYKIEQEEDLFDIEDLLDSEEYEKFLDFKLEKEEDEYFDSYNPELFSEFCNIESIDEKERQLKILIENYEEYHFNNYQDFEHSIILKYYDEEDYTY
;
A
#
# COMPACT_ATOMS: atom_id res chain seq x y z
N MET A 1 17.90 -10.33 -18.31
CA MET A 1 17.54 -9.01 -17.77
C MET A 1 16.91 -8.17 -18.86
N LEU A 2 15.92 -7.38 -18.47
CA LEU A 2 15.45 -6.25 -19.29
C LEU A 2 16.51 -5.15 -19.28
N SER A 3 16.58 -4.37 -20.34
CA SER A 3 17.35 -3.13 -20.39
C SER A 3 16.68 -2.03 -19.57
N GLU A 4 17.46 -1.04 -19.13
CA GLU A 4 16.94 0.11 -18.39
C GLU A 4 15.82 0.83 -19.17
N GLU A 5 15.94 0.92 -20.49
CA GLU A 5 14.95 1.57 -21.35
C GLU A 5 13.63 0.77 -21.42
N GLU A 6 13.70 -0.56 -21.38
CA GLU A 6 12.52 -1.43 -21.31
C GLU A 6 11.82 -1.30 -19.94
N ILE A 7 12.58 -1.18 -18.85
CA ILE A 7 12.06 -0.98 -17.49
C ILE A 7 11.38 0.39 -17.37
N ARG A 8 12.00 1.45 -17.90
CA ARG A 8 11.40 2.80 -17.93
C ARG A 8 10.08 2.83 -18.69
N ARG A 9 10.01 2.19 -19.87
CA ARG A 9 8.76 2.10 -20.63
C ARG A 9 7.66 1.33 -19.91
N LEU A 10 8.02 0.33 -19.10
CA LEU A 10 7.06 -0.33 -18.23
C LEU A 10 6.51 0.67 -17.21
N PHE A 11 7.35 1.41 -16.51
CA PHE A 11 6.90 2.41 -15.52
C PHE A 11 6.07 3.54 -16.12
N GLU A 12 6.44 4.07 -17.29
CA GLU A 12 5.68 5.12 -18.00
C GLU A 12 4.25 4.68 -18.37
N SER A 13 4.01 3.36 -18.46
CA SER A 13 2.69 2.83 -18.77
C SER A 13 1.78 2.61 -17.56
N LEU A 14 2.32 2.72 -16.34
CA LEU A 14 1.58 2.45 -15.10
C LEU A 14 0.97 3.72 -14.51
N SER A 15 -0.28 3.62 -14.09
CA SER A 15 -0.86 4.62 -13.20
C SER A 15 -0.45 4.38 -11.75
N ILE A 16 -0.43 5.44 -10.94
CA ILE A 16 -0.12 5.35 -9.50
C ILE A 16 -1.11 4.41 -8.79
N ARG A 17 -2.37 4.42 -9.22
CA ARG A 17 -3.39 3.48 -8.73
C ARG A 17 -3.00 2.02 -8.97
N GLU A 18 -2.51 1.68 -10.17
CA GLU A 18 -2.05 0.33 -10.49
C GLU A 18 -0.80 -0.09 -9.69
N ILE A 19 -0.05 0.88 -9.16
CA ILE A 19 1.09 0.64 -8.27
C ILE A 19 0.63 0.42 -6.83
N ILE A 20 -0.36 1.17 -6.34
CA ILE A 20 -0.75 1.18 -4.92
C ILE A 20 -1.84 0.16 -4.60
N GLU A 21 -2.89 0.10 -5.43
CA GLU A 21 -4.09 -0.71 -5.16
C GLU A 21 -3.76 -2.20 -4.90
N PRO A 22 -2.86 -2.86 -5.67
CA PRO A 22 -2.54 -4.26 -5.40
C PRO A 22 -1.84 -4.48 -4.05
N ALA A 23 -1.01 -3.54 -3.59
CA ALA A 23 -0.37 -3.63 -2.28
C ALA A 23 -1.41 -3.47 -1.17
N LEU A 24 -2.31 -2.49 -1.29
CA LEU A 24 -3.40 -2.27 -0.33
C LEU A 24 -4.32 -3.48 -0.22
N ASP A 25 -4.73 -4.07 -1.35
CA ASP A 25 -5.57 -5.28 -1.38
C ASP A 25 -4.94 -6.50 -0.69
N ASN A 26 -3.61 -6.52 -0.61
CA ASN A 26 -2.86 -7.63 -0.03
C ASN A 26 -2.31 -7.33 1.36
N TRP A 27 -2.45 -6.10 1.86
CA TRP A 27 -2.04 -5.70 3.19
C TRP A 27 -3.14 -5.97 4.22
N ILE A 28 -2.73 -6.29 5.44
CA ILE A 28 -3.61 -6.28 6.62
C ILE A 28 -2.80 -5.68 7.76
N ALA A 29 -3.33 -4.61 8.36
CA ALA A 29 -2.73 -3.93 9.50
C ALA A 29 -2.28 -4.92 10.58
N TYR A 30 -1.02 -4.80 10.99
CA TYR A 30 -0.34 -5.62 12.01
C TYR A 30 -0.29 -7.14 11.75
N GLU A 31 -0.82 -7.63 10.62
CA GLU A 31 -0.82 -9.05 10.29
C GLU A 31 0.08 -9.38 9.09
N SER A 32 0.05 -8.56 8.04
CA SER A 32 0.75 -8.87 6.80
C SER A 32 1.16 -7.64 5.99
N THR A 33 2.37 -7.70 5.43
CA THR A 33 2.90 -6.70 4.50
C THR A 33 2.27 -6.92 3.11
N GLY A 34 1.77 -5.86 2.50
CA GLY A 34 1.29 -5.84 1.13
C GLY A 34 2.36 -5.32 0.18
N LYS A 35 2.54 -5.99 -0.96
CA LYS A 35 3.49 -5.56 -2.01
C LYS A 35 2.83 -5.51 -3.36
N THR A 36 3.27 -4.58 -4.20
CA THR A 36 3.01 -4.59 -5.64
C THR A 36 4.30 -4.91 -6.38
N ILE A 37 4.22 -5.89 -7.27
CA ILE A 37 5.36 -6.33 -8.10
C ILE A 37 4.99 -6.35 -9.59
N ILE A 38 5.99 -6.22 -10.46
CA ILE A 38 5.89 -6.59 -11.88
C ILE A 38 6.55 -7.95 -12.08
N ASN A 39 5.80 -8.91 -12.60
CA ASN A 39 6.36 -10.17 -13.05
C ASN A 39 7.04 -9.98 -14.42
N LEU A 40 8.36 -10.15 -14.50
CA LEU A 40 9.13 -9.86 -15.70
C LEU A 40 8.89 -10.84 -16.85
N LYS A 41 8.45 -12.07 -16.55
CA LYS A 41 8.11 -13.07 -17.58
C LYS A 41 6.82 -12.73 -18.30
N THR A 42 5.86 -12.14 -17.59
CA THR A 42 4.51 -11.89 -18.11
C THR A 42 4.22 -10.41 -18.36
N GLY A 43 5.04 -9.51 -17.82
CA GLY A 43 4.81 -8.06 -17.83
C GLY A 43 3.60 -7.63 -17.01
N LYS A 44 3.07 -8.50 -16.14
CA LYS A 44 1.85 -8.22 -15.37
C LYS A 44 2.18 -7.70 -13.98
N ILE A 45 1.41 -6.72 -13.54
CA ILE A 45 1.39 -6.26 -12.15
C ILE A 45 0.60 -7.24 -11.30
N GLN A 46 1.12 -7.53 -10.12
CA GLN A 46 0.50 -8.43 -9.14
C GLN A 46 0.71 -7.90 -7.72
N GLY A 47 -0.32 -8.08 -6.88
CA GLY A 47 -0.21 -7.87 -5.45
C GLY A 47 0.25 -9.15 -4.75
N ILE A 48 1.10 -9.03 -3.74
CA ILE A 48 1.56 -10.14 -2.91
C ILE A 48 1.38 -9.79 -1.44
N ARG A 49 0.77 -10.72 -0.70
CA ARG A 49 0.73 -10.70 0.76
C ARG A 49 1.92 -11.47 1.32
N LEU A 50 2.62 -10.87 2.27
CA LEU A 50 3.71 -11.50 2.99
C LEU A 50 3.43 -11.53 4.48
N ASN A 51 3.46 -12.72 5.06
CA ASN A 51 3.49 -12.88 6.51
C ASN A 51 4.94 -12.80 7.02
N ASN A 52 5.11 -12.63 8.34
CA ASN A 52 6.43 -12.48 8.99
C ASN A 52 7.51 -13.49 8.58
N ASN A 53 7.12 -14.73 8.23
CA ASN A 53 8.07 -15.79 7.86
C ASN A 53 8.42 -15.81 6.35
N GLU A 54 7.72 -15.06 5.51
CA GLU A 54 7.83 -15.09 4.03
C GLU A 54 8.60 -13.89 3.47
N LEU A 55 8.90 -12.88 4.30
CA LEU A 55 9.68 -11.69 3.93
C LEU A 55 11.07 -12.00 3.37
N LEU A 56 11.67 -13.12 3.79
CA LEU A 56 13.01 -13.56 3.39
C LEU A 56 13.05 -14.30 2.05
N ASP A 57 11.92 -14.87 1.60
CA ASP A 57 11.90 -15.78 0.44
C ASP A 57 11.76 -15.04 -0.90
N MET A 58 11.23 -13.81 -0.91
CA MET A 58 11.05 -13.04 -2.16
C MET A 58 12.21 -12.10 -2.51
N SER A 59 13.11 -11.78 -1.57
CA SER A 59 14.21 -10.83 -1.80
C SER A 59 15.33 -11.36 -2.72
N TYR A 60 15.18 -12.55 -3.29
CA TYR A 60 16.22 -13.23 -4.07
C TYR A 60 15.76 -13.72 -5.45
N ASP A 61 14.54 -13.38 -5.88
CA ASP A 61 13.99 -13.89 -7.14
C ASP A 61 14.04 -12.81 -8.25
N SER A 62 15.07 -12.90 -9.10
CA SER A 62 15.33 -12.04 -10.28
C SER A 62 14.20 -11.97 -11.34
N GLU A 63 13.09 -12.66 -11.10
CA GLU A 63 11.94 -12.76 -12.01
C GLU A 63 10.89 -11.66 -11.80
N HIS A 64 11.07 -10.80 -10.80
CA HIS A 64 10.14 -9.70 -10.53
C HIS A 64 10.84 -8.40 -10.12
N ILE A 65 10.12 -7.29 -10.23
CA ILE A 65 10.51 -5.96 -9.74
C ILE A 65 9.49 -5.52 -8.70
N GLU A 66 9.94 -5.13 -7.51
CA GLU A 66 9.10 -4.50 -6.48
C GLU A 66 8.82 -3.03 -6.84
N LEU A 67 7.55 -2.64 -6.87
CA LEU A 67 7.11 -1.28 -7.18
C LEU A 67 6.71 -0.49 -5.94
N TYR A 68 6.00 -1.15 -5.02
CA TYR A 68 5.45 -0.52 -3.84
C TYR A 68 5.27 -1.54 -2.73
N LYS A 69 5.35 -1.06 -1.49
CA LYS A 69 5.30 -1.87 -0.29
C LYS A 69 4.58 -1.08 0.80
N ILE A 70 3.71 -1.78 1.50
CA ILE A 70 3.04 -1.32 2.72
C ILE A 70 3.42 -2.30 3.82
N GLU A 71 4.17 -1.82 4.81
CA GLU A 71 4.65 -2.68 5.90
C GLU A 71 3.51 -3.06 6.85
N GLN A 72 3.57 -4.27 7.43
CA GLN A 72 2.54 -4.72 8.38
C GLN A 72 2.41 -3.77 9.60
N GLU A 73 3.49 -3.11 10.03
CA GLU A 73 3.52 -2.25 11.23
C GLU A 73 3.23 -0.78 10.90
N GLU A 74 2.98 -0.45 9.63
CA GLU A 74 2.65 0.92 9.25
C GLU A 74 1.25 1.29 9.75
N ASP A 75 1.19 2.42 10.45
CA ASP A 75 -0.05 3.08 10.81
C ASP A 75 -0.38 4.10 9.71
N LEU A 76 -1.15 3.65 8.73
CA LEU A 76 -1.34 4.37 7.46
C LEU A 76 -2.48 5.37 7.49
N PHE A 77 -3.47 5.16 8.35
CA PHE A 77 -4.75 5.82 8.24
C PHE A 77 -5.25 6.28 9.60
N ASP A 78 -5.32 7.59 9.76
CA ASP A 78 -6.10 8.22 10.81
C ASP A 78 -7.57 8.31 10.38
N ILE A 79 -8.51 8.02 11.30
CA ILE A 79 -9.96 8.13 11.01
C ILE A 79 -10.32 9.55 10.56
N GLU A 80 -9.65 10.56 11.12
CA GLU A 80 -9.84 11.97 10.80
C GLU A 80 -9.49 12.32 9.35
N ASP A 81 -8.57 11.56 8.73
CA ASP A 81 -8.23 11.73 7.31
C ASP A 81 -9.19 10.95 6.40
N LEU A 82 -9.75 9.85 6.92
CA LEU A 82 -10.69 9.01 6.19
C LEU A 82 -12.10 9.56 6.16
N LEU A 83 -12.50 10.40 7.11
CA LEU A 83 -13.85 10.94 7.23
C LEU A 83 -13.86 12.47 7.09
N ASP A 84 -14.93 13.02 6.50
CA ASP A 84 -15.16 14.45 6.67
C ASP A 84 -15.65 14.77 8.09
N SER A 85 -15.70 16.06 8.44
CA SER A 85 -16.07 16.47 9.80
C SER A 85 -17.49 16.05 10.21
N GLU A 86 -18.44 15.91 9.29
CA GLU A 86 -19.79 15.46 9.62
C GLU A 86 -19.83 13.94 9.84
N GLU A 87 -19.15 13.19 8.98
CA GLU A 87 -19.04 11.74 9.08
C GLU A 87 -18.26 11.32 10.32
N TYR A 88 -17.21 12.07 10.69
CA TYR A 88 -16.43 11.81 11.89
C TYR A 88 -17.27 11.92 13.16
N GLU A 89 -18.08 12.98 13.29
CA GLU A 89 -18.99 13.13 14.43
C GLU A 89 -20.02 12.00 14.49
N LYS A 90 -20.57 11.58 13.34
CA LYS A 90 -21.46 10.40 13.28
C LYS A 90 -20.74 9.12 13.68
N PHE A 91 -19.47 8.96 13.31
CA PHE A 91 -18.68 7.81 13.73
C PHE A 91 -18.44 7.81 15.24
N LEU A 92 -18.18 8.98 15.85
CA LEU A 92 -18.05 9.10 17.31
C LEU A 92 -19.35 8.71 18.02
N ASP A 93 -20.50 9.19 17.56
CA ASP A 93 -21.81 8.79 18.09
C ASP A 93 -22.04 7.27 17.92
N PHE A 94 -21.75 6.73 16.74
CA PHE A 94 -21.87 5.29 16.47
C PHE A 94 -20.97 4.45 17.38
N LYS A 95 -19.73 4.91 17.62
CA LYS A 95 -18.79 4.26 18.52
C LYS A 95 -19.31 4.25 19.96
N LEU A 96 -19.82 5.38 20.46
CA LEU A 96 -20.40 5.48 21.80
C LEU A 96 -21.63 4.57 21.99
N GLU A 97 -22.43 4.35 20.95
CA GLU A 97 -23.56 3.42 21.01
C GLU A 97 -23.12 1.94 21.06
N LYS A 98 -21.97 1.62 20.47
CA LYS A 98 -21.48 0.24 20.29
C LYS A 98 -20.52 -0.21 21.37
N GLU A 99 -19.72 0.69 21.91
CA GLU A 99 -18.75 0.41 22.96
C GLU A 99 -19.28 0.96 24.29
N GLU A 100 -19.64 0.08 25.23
CA GLU A 100 -20.14 0.47 26.57
C GLU A 100 -19.09 1.19 27.46
N ASP A 101 -17.83 1.27 27.00
CA ASP A 101 -16.71 1.89 27.72
C ASP A 101 -16.17 3.11 26.94
N GLU A 102 -16.43 4.32 27.45
CA GLU A 102 -15.96 5.62 26.92
C GLU A 102 -14.42 5.76 26.81
N TYR A 103 -13.65 4.76 27.26
CA TYR A 103 -12.19 4.85 27.46
C TYR A 103 -11.34 4.05 26.46
N PHE A 104 -11.94 3.37 25.48
CA PHE A 104 -11.16 2.61 24.49
C PHE A 104 -10.75 3.51 23.32
N ASP A 105 -9.63 4.21 23.49
CA ASP A 105 -9.04 5.15 22.53
C ASP A 105 -8.25 4.47 21.40
N SER A 106 -8.42 3.16 21.20
CA SER A 106 -7.76 2.44 20.10
C SER A 106 -8.64 2.44 18.86
N TYR A 107 -8.07 2.77 17.71
CA TYR A 107 -8.64 2.50 16.40
C TYR A 107 -9.15 1.06 16.35
N ASN A 108 -10.44 0.88 16.05
CA ASN A 108 -11.08 -0.42 15.88
C ASN A 108 -11.48 -0.57 14.39
N PRO A 109 -10.65 -1.22 13.57
CA PRO A 109 -10.89 -1.33 12.13
C PRO A 109 -12.23 -2.00 11.80
N GLU A 110 -12.63 -3.01 12.58
CA GLU A 110 -13.90 -3.71 12.35
C GLU A 110 -15.11 -2.80 12.57
N LEU A 111 -15.06 -1.97 13.62
CA LEU A 111 -16.10 -1.00 13.93
C LEU A 111 -16.16 0.11 12.86
N PHE A 112 -15.00 0.58 12.41
CA PHE A 112 -14.90 1.56 11.34
C PHE A 112 -15.49 1.03 10.02
N SER A 113 -15.11 -0.18 9.61
CA SER A 113 -15.69 -0.83 8.44
C SER A 113 -17.21 -1.06 8.59
N GLU A 114 -17.71 -1.39 9.79
CA GLU A 114 -19.16 -1.49 10.03
C GLU A 114 -19.85 -0.15 9.78
N PHE A 115 -19.31 0.94 10.35
CA PHE A 115 -19.82 2.29 10.13
C PHE A 115 -19.84 2.68 8.66
N CYS A 116 -18.73 2.46 7.94
CA CYS A 116 -18.66 2.77 6.52
C CYS A 116 -19.70 2.00 5.71
N ASN A 117 -19.96 0.73 6.04
CA ASN A 117 -21.01 -0.05 5.40
C ASN A 117 -22.42 0.50 5.65
N ILE A 118 -22.71 0.98 6.86
CA ILE A 118 -24.01 1.55 7.23
C ILE A 118 -24.24 2.90 6.52
N GLU A 119 -23.24 3.77 6.54
CA GLU A 119 -23.29 5.10 5.93
C GLU A 119 -23.03 5.09 4.41
N SER A 120 -22.81 3.90 3.82
CA SER A 120 -22.49 3.74 2.39
C SER A 120 -21.23 4.52 1.96
N ILE A 121 -20.23 4.55 2.84
CA ILE A 121 -18.91 5.12 2.60
C ILE A 121 -18.01 4.07 1.95
N ASP A 122 -17.38 4.42 0.82
CA ASP A 122 -16.39 3.57 0.17
C ASP A 122 -15.04 3.71 0.88
N GLU A 123 -14.86 2.92 1.95
CA GLU A 123 -13.64 2.90 2.77
C GLU A 123 -12.38 2.70 1.90
N LYS A 124 -12.41 1.71 1.01
CA LYS A 124 -11.26 1.35 0.17
C LYS A 124 -10.88 2.49 -0.76
N GLU A 125 -11.84 3.15 -1.41
CA GLU A 125 -11.53 4.27 -2.30
C GLU A 125 -10.92 5.46 -1.53
N ARG A 126 -11.33 5.69 -0.27
CA ARG A 126 -10.73 6.74 0.56
C ARG A 126 -9.31 6.41 0.99
N GLN A 127 -9.08 5.19 1.46
CA GLN A 127 -7.73 4.69 1.76
C GLN A 127 -6.81 4.83 0.54
N LEU A 128 -7.30 4.40 -0.63
CA LEU A 128 -6.56 4.48 -1.88
C LEU A 128 -6.24 5.93 -2.27
N LYS A 129 -7.19 6.85 -2.10
CA LYS A 129 -6.99 8.27 -2.37
C LYS A 129 -5.90 8.86 -1.47
N ILE A 130 -5.92 8.59 -0.17
CA ILE A 130 -4.89 9.06 0.77
C ILE A 130 -3.51 8.51 0.36
N LEU A 131 -3.41 7.21 0.06
CA LEU A 131 -2.14 6.63 -0.36
C LEU A 131 -1.64 7.20 -1.68
N ILE A 132 -2.52 7.45 -2.65
CA ILE A 132 -2.17 8.10 -3.92
C ILE A 132 -1.67 9.52 -3.66
N GLU A 133 -2.36 10.32 -2.85
CA GLU A 133 -1.94 11.69 -2.52
C GLU A 133 -0.58 11.71 -1.81
N ASN A 134 -0.37 10.84 -0.82
CA ASN A 134 0.90 10.69 -0.11
C ASN A 134 2.04 10.25 -1.05
N TYR A 135 1.74 9.30 -1.94
CA TYR A 135 2.68 8.83 -2.95
C TYR A 135 3.01 9.95 -3.95
N GLU A 136 2.01 10.67 -4.47
CA GLU A 136 2.20 11.81 -5.36
C GLU A 136 3.01 12.92 -4.70
N GLU A 137 2.77 13.25 -3.43
CA GLU A 137 3.56 14.26 -2.73
C GLU A 137 5.03 13.84 -2.55
N TYR A 138 5.27 12.57 -2.19
CA TYR A 138 6.62 12.03 -2.04
C TYR A 138 7.36 11.92 -3.39
N HIS A 139 6.66 11.45 -4.43
CA HIS A 139 7.22 11.18 -5.75
C HIS A 139 7.25 12.39 -6.67
N PHE A 140 6.31 13.34 -6.62
CA PHE A 140 6.39 14.57 -7.40
C PHE A 140 7.66 15.37 -7.07
N ASN A 141 8.11 15.28 -5.83
CA ASN A 141 9.37 15.88 -5.40
C ASN A 141 10.62 15.05 -5.77
N ASN A 142 10.49 13.75 -6.07
CA ASN A 142 11.61 12.80 -6.20
C ASN A 142 11.42 11.73 -7.31
N TYR A 143 10.66 12.00 -8.38
CA TYR A 143 10.22 10.97 -9.34
C TYR A 143 11.40 10.27 -10.04
N GLN A 144 12.43 11.04 -10.40
CA GLN A 144 13.65 10.48 -10.98
C GLN A 144 14.41 9.60 -9.97
N ASP A 145 14.36 9.91 -8.68
CA ASP A 145 15.03 9.12 -7.64
C ASP A 145 14.30 7.81 -7.38
N PHE A 146 12.98 7.76 -7.54
CA PHE A 146 12.21 6.52 -7.41
C PHE A 146 12.49 5.54 -8.54
N GLU A 147 12.32 5.94 -9.81
CA GLU A 147 12.62 5.07 -10.95
C GLU A 147 14.08 4.60 -10.88
N HIS A 148 14.99 5.53 -10.56
CA HIS A 148 16.40 5.21 -10.40
C HIS A 148 16.66 4.24 -9.24
N SER A 149 15.98 4.39 -8.10
CA SER A 149 16.12 3.47 -6.96
C SER A 149 15.65 2.05 -7.27
N ILE A 150 14.58 1.89 -8.06
CA ILE A 150 14.10 0.57 -8.48
C ILE A 150 15.04 -0.04 -9.50
N ILE A 151 15.48 0.74 -10.49
CA ILE A 151 16.47 0.31 -11.48
C ILE A 151 17.76 -0.13 -10.79
N LEU A 152 18.25 0.64 -9.82
CA LEU A 152 19.43 0.29 -9.03
C LEU A 152 19.21 -1.01 -8.26
N LYS A 153 18.09 -1.17 -7.53
CA LYS A 153 17.77 -2.43 -6.83
C LYS A 153 17.77 -3.63 -7.78
N TYR A 154 17.17 -3.48 -8.97
CA TYR A 154 17.11 -4.54 -9.97
C TYR A 154 18.48 -4.96 -10.52
N TYR A 155 19.44 -4.02 -10.63
CA TYR A 155 20.78 -4.31 -11.13
C TYR A 155 21.82 -4.60 -10.02
N ASP A 156 21.66 -4.06 -8.82
CA ASP A 156 22.54 -4.31 -7.65
C ASP A 156 22.35 -5.72 -7.07
N GLU A 157 21.19 -6.36 -7.27
CA GLU A 157 20.96 -7.76 -6.88
C GLU A 157 21.90 -8.76 -7.58
N GLU A 158 22.65 -8.36 -8.62
CA GLU A 158 23.68 -9.19 -9.26
C GLU A 158 25.07 -9.14 -8.60
N ASP A 159 25.36 -8.20 -7.70
CA ASP A 159 26.75 -7.98 -7.21
C ASP A 159 27.14 -8.87 -6.01
N TYR A 160 26.25 -9.77 -5.57
CA TYR A 160 26.55 -10.80 -4.55
C TYR A 160 27.02 -12.12 -5.17
N THR A 161 28.09 -12.08 -5.98
CA THR A 161 28.95 -13.25 -6.19
C THR A 161 30.36 -12.98 -5.66
N TYR A 162 30.61 -13.30 -4.39
CA TYR A 162 31.96 -13.58 -3.87
C TYR A 162 31.94 -14.63 -2.77
#